data_AF-A0A3D3M393-F1
#
_entry.id   AF-A0A3D3M393-F1
#
_cell.length_a   1.000
_cell.length_b   1.000
_cell.length_c   1.000
_cell.angle_alpha   90.00
_cell.angle_beta   90.00
_cell.angle_gamma   90.00
#
_symmetry.space_group_name_H-M   'P 1'
#
loop_
_entity.id
_entity.type
_entity.pdbx_description
1 polymer ?
#
loop_
_entity_poly.entity_id
_entity_poly.type
_entity_poly.pdbx_seq_one_letter_code
_entity_poly.pdbx_strand_id
1 'polypeptide(L)'
;MDFVKTVMAAALFAAMPAWAGEMTGPQANAVRSANEYLAGQSFSKKGLIRQLSSSYGEGYELADATVAVNSLRVDWYRQAVLSAKDYLAGQSFSRTGLIRQLSSSNGSDFEQADATAAVDSLNVDWNEQAARSAQDYLKSQGFSCKGMIRQLSSSAGEGFTQSQAEYGAKQAGAC
;
A
#
# COMPACT_ATOMS: atom_id res chain seq x y z
N MET A 1 -78.63 -15.75 1.05
CA MET A 1 -77.54 -16.55 1.64
C MET A 1 -76.68 -17.06 0.50
N ASP A 2 -75.38 -17.21 0.78
CA ASP A 2 -74.33 -17.84 -0.02
C ASP A 2 -73.57 -16.90 -0.98
N PHE A 3 -72.53 -16.22 -0.46
CA PHE A 3 -71.15 -16.66 -0.18
C PHE A 3 -70.22 -16.48 -1.40
N VAL A 4 -69.51 -15.35 -1.35
CA VAL A 4 -68.17 -15.03 -1.87
C VAL A 4 -67.33 -16.22 -2.34
N LYS A 5 -66.60 -16.04 -3.47
CA LYS A 5 -65.19 -16.42 -3.76
C LYS A 5 -65.04 -16.69 -5.28
N THR A 6 -64.04 -16.27 -6.03
CA THR A 6 -62.76 -15.57 -5.81
C THR A 6 -62.26 -15.21 -7.21
N VAL A 7 -61.88 -13.96 -7.45
CA VAL A 7 -61.07 -13.60 -8.63
C VAL A 7 -59.64 -14.09 -8.33
N MET A 8 -59.17 -15.10 -9.07
CA MET A 8 -57.75 -15.45 -9.07
C MET A 8 -56.98 -14.34 -9.78
N ALA A 9 -56.44 -13.40 -9.00
CA ALA A 9 -55.37 -12.53 -9.44
C ALA A 9 -54.12 -13.41 -9.65
N ALA A 10 -53.72 -13.61 -10.90
CA ALA A 10 -52.43 -14.16 -11.23
C ALA A 10 -51.35 -13.14 -10.79
N ALA A 11 -50.74 -13.39 -9.63
CA ALA A 11 -49.56 -12.67 -9.20
C ALA A 11 -48.40 -13.07 -10.11
N LEU A 12 -48.08 -12.22 -11.09
CA LEU A 12 -46.82 -12.26 -11.81
C LEU A 12 -45.71 -11.93 -10.82
N PHE A 13 -45.10 -12.95 -10.21
CA PHE A 13 -43.80 -12.81 -9.57
C PHE A 13 -42.77 -12.60 -10.68
N ALA A 14 -42.48 -11.34 -10.99
CA ALA A 14 -41.24 -11.01 -11.68
C ALA A 14 -40.10 -11.38 -10.73
N ALA A 15 -39.43 -12.52 -10.98
CA ALA A 15 -38.19 -12.86 -10.31
C ALA A 15 -37.18 -11.73 -10.60
N MET A 16 -36.90 -10.89 -9.61
CA MET A 16 -35.84 -9.91 -9.73
C MET A 16 -34.52 -10.66 -10.00
N PRO A 17 -33.68 -10.17 -10.92
CA PRO A 17 -32.42 -10.85 -11.20
C PRO A 17 -31.57 -10.88 -9.93
N ALA A 18 -31.10 -12.08 -9.57
CA ALA A 18 -30.23 -12.37 -8.41
C ALA A 18 -28.82 -11.77 -8.50
N TRP A 19 -28.65 -10.68 -9.26
CA TRP A 19 -27.39 -10.03 -9.60
C TRP A 19 -27.29 -8.60 -9.04
N ALA A 20 -28.26 -8.18 -8.23
CA ALA A 20 -28.19 -6.97 -7.40
C ALA A 20 -28.18 -7.38 -5.92
N GLY A 21 -27.22 -8.22 -5.54
CA GLY A 21 -27.06 -8.59 -4.13
C GLY A 21 -26.61 -7.36 -3.33
N GLU A 22 -27.49 -6.81 -2.50
CA GLU A 22 -27.08 -5.88 -1.45
C GLU A 22 -25.99 -6.54 -0.59
N MET A 23 -24.97 -5.77 -0.21
CA MET A 23 -23.91 -6.25 0.66
C MET A 23 -24.50 -6.83 1.94
N THR A 24 -23.91 -7.91 2.46
CA THR A 24 -24.28 -8.40 3.80
C THR A 24 -23.98 -7.33 4.86
N GLY A 25 -24.62 -7.42 6.03
CA GLY A 25 -24.31 -6.53 7.16
C GLY A 25 -22.80 -6.46 7.48
N PRO A 26 -22.10 -7.61 7.66
CA PRO A 26 -20.64 -7.64 7.83
C PRO A 26 -19.86 -6.96 6.71
N GLN A 27 -20.22 -7.19 5.44
CA GLN A 27 -19.56 -6.55 4.29
C GLN A 27 -19.73 -5.04 4.30
N ALA A 28 -20.94 -4.55 4.59
CA ALA A 28 -21.22 -3.12 4.69
C ALA A 28 -20.47 -2.47 5.88
N ASN A 29 -20.31 -3.19 6.98
CA ASN A 29 -19.51 -2.74 8.12
C ASN A 29 -18.02 -2.65 7.74
N ALA A 30 -17.48 -3.69 7.10
CA ALA A 30 -16.10 -3.70 6.63
C ALA A 30 -15.82 -2.59 5.60
N VAL A 31 -16.78 -2.22 4.75
CA VAL A 31 -16.67 -1.04 3.88
C VAL A 31 -16.51 0.25 4.66
N ARG A 32 -17.25 0.43 5.76
CA ARG A 32 -17.13 1.64 6.59
C ARG A 32 -15.75 1.70 7.25
N SER A 33 -15.30 0.63 7.88
CA SER A 33 -13.95 0.54 8.46
C SER A 33 -12.85 0.75 7.42
N ALA A 34 -13.02 0.20 6.21
CA ALA A 34 -12.08 0.41 5.12
C ALA A 34 -11.94 1.89 4.73
N ASN A 35 -13.05 2.63 4.67
CA ASN A 35 -13.04 4.06 4.40
C ASN A 35 -12.42 4.88 5.54
N GLU A 36 -12.67 4.49 6.80
CA GLU A 36 -12.04 5.13 7.97
C GLU A 36 -10.51 4.98 7.93
N TYR A 37 -10.02 3.79 7.59
CA TYR A 37 -8.59 3.56 7.42
C TYR A 37 -7.98 4.40 6.31
N LEU A 38 -8.61 4.40 5.13
CA LEU A 38 -8.15 5.16 3.97
C LEU A 38 -8.21 6.69 4.17
N ALA A 39 -9.01 7.17 5.13
CA ALA A 39 -9.03 8.57 5.52
C ALA A 39 -7.83 8.96 6.41
N GLY A 40 -7.26 8.00 7.16
CA GLY A 40 -6.17 8.25 8.10
C GLY A 40 -4.77 7.97 7.54
N GLN A 41 -4.61 6.94 6.71
CA GLN A 41 -3.31 6.54 6.17
C GLN A 41 -3.43 5.80 4.82
N SER A 42 -2.31 5.69 4.11
CA SER A 42 -2.27 4.97 2.84
C SER A 42 -2.26 3.46 3.05
N PHE A 43 -3.00 2.73 2.20
CA PHE A 43 -2.98 1.27 2.17
C PHE A 43 -2.82 0.73 0.76
N SER A 44 -2.11 -0.40 0.65
CA SER A 44 -2.29 -1.28 -0.50
C SER A 44 -3.63 -2.01 -0.39
N LYS A 45 -4.14 -2.48 -1.53
CA LYS A 45 -5.36 -3.28 -1.56
C LYS A 45 -5.25 -4.51 -0.66
N LYS A 46 -4.14 -5.26 -0.78
CA LYS A 46 -3.87 -6.46 0.03
C LYS A 46 -3.67 -6.11 1.51
N GLY A 47 -2.96 -5.02 1.79
CA GLY A 47 -2.74 -4.53 3.15
C GLY A 47 -4.04 -4.16 3.84
N LEU A 48 -4.96 -3.47 3.16
CA LEU A 48 -6.27 -3.11 3.72
C LEU A 48 -7.13 -4.35 3.99
N ILE A 49 -7.14 -5.33 3.08
CA ILE A 49 -7.84 -6.61 3.31
C ILE A 49 -7.27 -7.31 4.55
N ARG A 50 -5.93 -7.40 4.67
CA ARG A 50 -5.28 -8.00 5.84
C ARG A 50 -5.58 -7.25 7.13
N GLN A 51 -5.59 -5.92 7.10
CA GLN A 51 -5.88 -5.11 8.26
C GLN A 51 -7.29 -5.44 8.79
N LEU A 52 -8.28 -5.41 7.90
CA LEU A 52 -9.68 -5.71 8.23
C LEU A 52 -9.87 -7.15 8.71
N SER A 53 -9.15 -8.12 8.12
CA SER A 53 -9.27 -9.54 8.49
C SER A 53 -8.38 -9.95 9.66
N SER A 54 -7.52 -9.07 10.15
CA SER A 54 -6.57 -9.38 11.22
C SER A 54 -7.31 -9.54 12.53
N SER A 55 -6.99 -10.59 13.31
CA SER A 55 -7.49 -10.76 14.67
C SER A 55 -6.98 -9.68 15.65
N TYR A 56 -5.92 -8.96 15.27
CA TYR A 56 -5.42 -7.79 16.00
C TYR A 56 -6.06 -6.47 15.52
N GLY A 57 -6.78 -6.50 14.39
CA GLY A 57 -7.57 -5.40 13.86
C GLY A 57 -9.05 -5.60 14.18
N GLU A 58 -9.89 -5.66 13.16
CA GLU A 58 -11.35 -5.82 13.29
C GLU A 58 -11.82 -7.27 13.30
N GLY A 59 -11.01 -8.21 12.80
CA GLY A 59 -11.34 -9.63 12.78
C GLY A 59 -12.51 -9.98 11.86
N TYR A 60 -12.73 -9.24 10.78
CA TYR A 60 -13.71 -9.65 9.76
C TYR A 60 -13.29 -10.96 9.10
N GLU A 61 -14.26 -11.77 8.69
CA GLU A 61 -13.99 -12.91 7.81
C GLU A 61 -13.27 -12.42 6.54
N LEU A 62 -12.23 -13.15 6.12
CA LEU A 62 -11.40 -12.74 4.97
C LEU A 62 -12.25 -12.51 3.70
N ALA A 63 -13.31 -13.31 3.53
CA ALA A 63 -14.24 -13.16 2.42
C ALA A 63 -14.99 -11.82 2.46
N ASP A 64 -15.48 -11.40 3.64
CA ASP A 64 -16.21 -10.15 3.80
C ASP A 64 -15.30 -8.93 3.63
N ALA A 65 -14.08 -8.97 4.20
CA ALA A 65 -13.07 -7.94 3.98
C ALA A 65 -12.69 -7.80 2.49
N THR A 66 -12.55 -8.93 1.80
CA THR A 66 -12.23 -8.95 0.36
C THR A 66 -13.36 -8.34 -0.47
N VAL A 67 -14.62 -8.73 -0.20
CA VAL A 67 -15.78 -8.15 -0.88
C VAL A 67 -15.88 -6.65 -0.61
N ALA A 68 -15.69 -6.23 0.64
CA ALA A 68 -15.71 -4.84 1.03
C ALA A 68 -14.67 -4.01 0.26
N VAL A 69 -13.39 -4.39 0.32
CA VAL A 69 -12.32 -3.65 -0.37
C VAL A 69 -12.48 -3.67 -1.89
N ASN A 70 -12.95 -4.78 -2.48
CA ASN A 70 -13.22 -4.86 -3.91
C ASN A 70 -14.38 -3.97 -4.38
N SER A 71 -15.32 -3.65 -3.49
CA SER A 71 -16.45 -2.76 -3.81
C SER A 71 -16.05 -1.28 -3.87
N LEU A 72 -14.91 -0.91 -3.28
CA LEU A 72 -14.48 0.47 -3.21
C LEU A 72 -13.90 0.96 -4.53
N ARG A 73 -14.17 2.23 -4.86
CA ARG A 73 -13.53 2.94 -5.96
C ARG A 73 -12.29 3.68 -5.47
N VAL A 74 -11.22 2.94 -5.20
CA VAL A 74 -9.94 3.49 -4.73
C VAL A 74 -8.93 3.55 -5.87
N ASP A 75 -8.24 4.67 -5.98
CA ASP A 75 -7.04 4.80 -6.80
C ASP A 75 -5.84 4.21 -6.05
N TRP A 76 -5.58 2.92 -6.25
CA TRP A 76 -4.50 2.19 -5.58
C TRP A 76 -3.10 2.71 -5.93
N TYR A 77 -2.94 3.23 -7.14
CA TYR A 77 -1.70 3.90 -7.54
C TYR A 77 -1.49 5.17 -6.71
N ARG A 78 -2.54 5.98 -6.51
CA ARG A 78 -2.46 7.16 -5.65
C ARG A 78 -2.10 6.80 -4.20
N GLN A 79 -2.62 5.68 -3.69
CA GLN A 79 -2.26 5.16 -2.36
C GLN A 79 -0.76 4.81 -2.29
N ALA A 80 -0.20 4.16 -3.31
CA ALA A 80 1.23 3.87 -3.39
C ALA A 80 2.09 5.14 -3.42
N VAL A 81 1.66 6.18 -4.16
CA VAL A 81 2.34 7.49 -4.19
C VAL A 81 2.34 8.17 -2.82
N LEU A 82 1.24 8.09 -2.07
CA LEU A 82 1.18 8.62 -0.70
C LEU A 82 2.16 7.88 0.21
N SER A 83 2.11 6.54 0.21
CA SER A 83 3.00 5.71 1.02
C SER A 83 4.48 5.95 0.70
N ALA A 84 4.83 6.09 -0.58
CA ALA A 84 6.18 6.41 -1.03
C ALA A 84 6.69 7.74 -0.45
N LYS A 85 5.83 8.77 -0.40
CA LYS A 85 6.17 10.07 0.20
C LYS A 85 6.34 9.98 1.70
N ASP A 86 5.47 9.25 2.38
CA ASP A 86 5.55 9.06 3.83
C ASP A 86 6.86 8.36 4.23
N TYR A 87 7.26 7.33 3.47
CA TYR A 87 8.54 6.67 3.66
C TYR A 87 9.73 7.61 3.47
N LEU A 88 9.76 8.40 2.40
CA LEU A 88 10.84 9.35 2.12
C LEU A 88 10.91 10.49 3.14
N ALA A 89 9.78 10.87 3.74
CA ALA A 89 9.74 11.85 4.82
C ALA A 89 10.39 11.30 6.11
N GLY A 90 10.19 10.02 6.40
CA GLY A 90 10.75 9.37 7.60
C GLY A 90 12.23 9.00 7.47
N GLN A 91 12.63 8.41 6.34
CA GLN A 91 13.96 7.84 6.17
C GLN A 91 14.46 7.96 4.73
N SER A 92 15.76 7.72 4.55
CA SER A 92 16.41 7.76 3.24
C SER A 92 16.17 6.45 2.49
N PHE A 93 15.94 6.53 1.19
CA PHE A 93 15.82 5.35 0.35
C PHE A 93 16.50 5.56 -1.01
N SER A 94 17.08 4.49 -1.55
CA SER A 94 17.28 4.40 -2.99
C SER A 94 15.95 4.18 -3.70
N ARG A 95 15.91 4.48 -5.01
CA ARG A 95 14.74 4.15 -5.85
C ARG A 95 14.34 2.69 -5.71
N THR A 96 15.31 1.78 -5.87
CA THR A 96 15.07 0.32 -5.80
C THR A 96 14.67 -0.12 -4.39
N GLY A 97 15.28 0.47 -3.35
CA GLY A 97 14.97 0.20 -1.95
C GLY A 97 13.54 0.59 -1.60
N LEU A 98 13.10 1.78 -2.02
CA LEU A 98 11.74 2.26 -1.80
C LEU A 98 10.70 1.38 -2.50
N ILE A 99 10.96 1.01 -3.77
CA ILE A 99 10.09 0.08 -4.51
C ILE A 99 9.96 -1.25 -3.76
N ARG A 100 11.09 -1.81 -3.30
CA ARG A 100 11.10 -3.07 -2.53
C ARG A 100 10.36 -2.95 -1.21
N GLN A 101 10.50 -1.83 -0.52
CA GLN A 101 9.79 -1.56 0.73
C GLN A 101 8.27 -1.51 0.50
N LEU A 102 7.82 -0.82 -0.55
CA LEU A 102 6.41 -0.71 -0.91
C LEU A 102 5.81 -2.05 -1.33
N SER A 103 6.56 -2.89 -2.08
CA SER A 103 6.04 -4.18 -2.57
C SER A 103 6.27 -5.37 -1.63
N SER A 104 7.05 -5.19 -0.56
CA SER A 104 7.28 -6.24 0.43
C SER A 104 6.02 -6.55 1.23
N SER A 105 5.75 -7.83 1.47
CA SER A 105 4.64 -8.29 2.31
C SER A 105 4.73 -7.81 3.77
N ASN A 106 5.96 -7.60 4.25
CA ASN A 106 6.26 -7.06 5.58
C ASN A 106 6.37 -5.52 5.58
N GLY A 107 6.32 -4.91 4.39
CA GLY A 107 6.24 -3.46 4.20
C GLY A 107 4.80 -3.05 3.94
N SER A 108 4.54 -2.45 2.78
CA SER A 108 3.20 -1.98 2.43
C SER A 108 2.42 -2.94 1.52
N ASP A 109 3.07 -3.96 0.95
CA ASP A 109 2.47 -5.00 0.10
C ASP A 109 1.62 -4.48 -1.08
N PHE A 110 2.08 -3.40 -1.70
CA PHE A 110 1.56 -2.96 -2.99
C PHE A 110 1.94 -3.96 -4.09
N GLU A 111 1.13 -4.03 -5.14
CA GLU A 111 1.55 -4.73 -6.36
C GLU A 111 2.85 -4.09 -6.88
N GLN A 112 3.78 -4.93 -7.35
CA GLN A 112 5.11 -4.49 -7.79
C GLN A 112 5.02 -3.40 -8.87
N ALA A 113 4.04 -3.50 -9.77
CA ALA A 113 3.80 -2.52 -10.83
C ALA A 113 3.35 -1.16 -10.26
N ASP A 114 2.40 -1.16 -9.31
CA ASP A 114 1.89 0.06 -8.68
C ASP A 114 2.99 0.75 -7.86
N ALA A 115 3.77 -0.02 -7.09
CA ALA A 115 4.91 0.50 -6.34
C ALA A 115 5.96 1.14 -7.26
N THR A 116 6.28 0.48 -8.37
CA THR A 116 7.26 0.99 -9.35
C THR A 116 6.77 2.28 -9.99
N ALA A 117 5.54 2.27 -10.51
CA ALA A 117 4.93 3.44 -11.13
C ALA A 117 4.84 4.61 -10.15
N ALA A 118 4.46 4.35 -8.88
CA ALA A 118 4.35 5.37 -7.86
C ALA A 118 5.69 6.05 -7.59
N VAL A 119 6.76 5.26 -7.38
CA VAL A 119 8.10 5.81 -7.14
C VAL A 119 8.62 6.57 -8.36
N ASP A 120 8.36 6.07 -9.57
CA ASP A 120 8.78 6.72 -10.82
C ASP A 120 8.04 8.02 -11.11
N SER A 121 6.85 8.20 -10.55
CA SER A 121 6.09 9.44 -10.68
C SER A 121 6.60 10.58 -9.81
N LEU A 122 7.46 10.28 -8.84
CA LEU A 122 7.97 11.27 -7.90
C LEU A 122 9.20 11.98 -8.48
N ASN A 123 9.26 13.29 -8.28
CA ASN A 123 10.46 14.08 -8.57
C ASN A 123 11.41 14.04 -7.36
N VAL A 124 12.12 12.92 -7.19
CA VAL A 124 13.07 12.71 -6.08
C VAL A 124 14.51 12.92 -6.55
N ASP A 125 15.28 13.70 -5.80
CA ASP A 125 16.73 13.72 -5.95
C ASP A 125 17.35 12.52 -5.23
N TRP A 126 17.65 11.47 -6.00
CA TRP A 126 18.24 10.25 -5.48
C TRP A 126 19.69 10.41 -5.04
N ASN A 127 20.41 11.42 -5.52
CA ASN A 127 21.75 11.74 -5.04
C ASN A 127 21.67 12.32 -3.62
N GLU A 128 20.69 13.19 -3.37
CA GLU A 128 20.41 13.73 -2.03
C GLU A 128 19.99 12.62 -1.05
N GLN A 129 19.13 11.69 -1.50
CA GLN A 129 18.78 10.51 -0.68
C GLN A 129 20.01 9.66 -0.33
N ALA A 130 20.96 9.47 -1.26
CA ALA A 130 22.20 8.75 -0.99
C ALA A 130 23.10 9.47 0.00
N ALA A 131 23.21 10.80 -0.10
CA ALA A 131 23.97 11.62 0.84
C ALA A 131 23.38 11.54 2.26
N ARG A 132 22.05 11.65 2.39
CA ARG A 132 21.35 11.52 3.68
C ARG A 132 21.54 10.12 4.28
N SER A 133 21.40 9.06 3.49
CA SER A 133 21.65 7.68 3.94
C SER A 133 23.10 7.50 4.44
N ALA A 134 24.09 8.03 3.70
CA ALA A 134 25.49 8.00 4.11
C ALA A 134 25.73 8.74 5.43
N GLN A 135 25.15 9.93 5.60
CA GLN A 135 25.22 10.69 6.85
C GLN A 135 24.61 9.93 8.01
N ASP A 136 23.46 9.28 7.80
CA ASP A 136 22.79 8.49 8.84
C ASP A 136 23.66 7.32 9.31
N TYR A 137 24.33 6.62 8.40
CA TYR A 137 25.31 5.59 8.77
C TYR A 137 26.50 6.14 9.56
N LEU A 138 27.04 7.30 9.15
CA LEU A 138 28.19 7.93 9.82
C LEU A 138 27.87 8.43 11.23
N LYS A 139 26.60 8.74 11.54
CA LYS A 139 26.17 9.07 12.91
C LYS A 139 26.30 7.88 13.87
N SER A 140 26.20 6.65 13.36
CA SER A 140 26.23 5.44 14.18
C SER A 140 27.60 4.76 14.22
N GLN A 141 28.37 4.81 13.13
CA GLN A 141 29.68 4.15 13.07
C GLN A 141 30.57 4.75 11.97
N GLY A 142 31.89 4.56 12.12
CA GLY A 142 32.86 4.98 11.11
C GLY A 142 32.82 4.09 9.87
N PHE A 143 33.04 4.70 8.70
CA PHE A 143 33.21 4.01 7.42
C PHE A 143 34.45 4.52 6.69
N SER A 144 35.13 3.63 5.97
CA SER A 144 36.04 4.05 4.90
C SER A 144 35.24 4.48 3.67
N CYS A 145 35.78 5.35 2.81
CA CYS A 145 35.16 5.74 1.55
C CYS A 145 34.65 4.53 0.74
N LYS A 146 35.51 3.54 0.49
CA LYS A 146 35.14 2.30 -0.24
C LYS A 146 34.10 1.47 0.50
N GLY A 147 34.11 1.48 1.84
CA GLY A 147 33.10 0.82 2.67
C GLY A 147 31.73 1.45 2.53
N MET A 148 31.66 2.79 2.61
CA MET A 148 30.41 3.54 2.46
C MET A 148 29.79 3.32 1.08
N ILE A 149 30.60 3.47 0.02
CA ILE A 149 30.13 3.25 -1.36
C ILE A 149 29.53 1.84 -1.53
N ARG A 150 30.19 0.80 -1.00
CA ARG A 150 29.67 -0.57 -1.04
C ARG A 150 28.37 -0.73 -0.24
N GLN A 151 28.26 -0.08 0.92
CA GLN A 151 27.06 -0.17 1.74
C GLN A 151 25.85 0.41 0.99
N LEU A 152 26.03 1.61 0.41
CA LEU A 152 24.99 2.29 -0.34
C LEU A 152 24.63 1.57 -1.65
N SER A 153 25.62 1.02 -2.37
CA SER A 153 25.35 0.36 -3.66
C SER A 153 24.89 -1.09 -3.54
N SER A 154 25.07 -1.74 -2.38
CA SER A 154 24.72 -3.15 -2.20
C SER A 154 23.23 -3.39 -2.39
N SER A 155 22.88 -4.41 -3.18
CA SER A 155 21.49 -4.84 -3.35
C SER A 155 20.88 -5.45 -2.09
N ALA A 156 21.72 -6.05 -1.24
CA ALA A 156 21.35 -6.50 0.11
C ALA A 156 21.35 -5.37 1.15
N GLY A 157 21.94 -4.23 0.80
CA GLY A 157 21.88 -2.98 1.56
C GLY A 157 20.85 -2.01 0.94
N GLU A 158 21.31 -0.78 0.69
CA GLU A 158 20.43 0.32 0.28
C GLU A 158 19.99 0.26 -1.19
N GLY A 159 20.84 -0.26 -2.09
CA GLY A 159 20.53 -0.43 -3.52
C GLY A 159 20.57 0.85 -4.37
N PHE A 160 21.36 1.85 -3.98
CA PHE A 160 21.67 3.00 -4.83
C PHE A 160 22.48 2.57 -6.05
N THR A 161 22.39 3.32 -7.14
CA THR A 161 23.32 3.15 -8.26
C THR A 161 24.74 3.48 -7.80
N GLN A 162 25.75 2.94 -8.50
CA GLN A 162 27.16 3.19 -8.16
C GLN A 162 27.48 4.70 -8.10
N SER A 163 26.98 5.49 -9.06
CA SER A 163 27.19 6.94 -9.10
C SER A 163 26.51 7.68 -7.95
N GLN A 164 25.29 7.28 -7.57
CA GLN A 164 24.59 7.83 -6.41
C GLN A 164 25.32 7.50 -5.10
N ALA A 165 25.83 6.26 -4.97
CA ALA A 165 26.60 5.84 -3.81
C ALA A 165 27.91 6.62 -3.67
N GLU A 166 28.63 6.83 -4.79
CA GLU A 166 29.84 7.67 -4.83
C GLU A 166 29.53 9.13 -4.48
N TYR A 167 28.47 9.69 -5.06
CA TYR A 167 28.01 11.03 -4.73
C TYR A 167 27.69 11.15 -3.24
N GLY A 168 26.87 10.25 -2.71
CA GLY A 168 26.44 10.28 -1.31
C GLY A 168 27.61 10.14 -0.34
N ALA A 169 28.53 9.22 -0.61
CA ALA A 169 29.72 9.03 0.22
C ALA A 169 30.62 10.28 0.26
N LYS A 170 30.80 10.95 -0.89
CA LYS A 170 31.56 12.20 -0.98
C LYS A 170 30.84 13.36 -0.29
N GLN A 171 29.54 13.51 -0.53
CA GLN A 171 28.75 14.60 0.05
C GLN A 171 28.65 14.49 1.57
N ALA A 172 28.67 13.26 2.11
CA ALA A 172 28.68 12.99 3.54
C ALA A 172 30.07 13.05 4.20
N GLY A 173 31.16 13.26 3.42
CA GLY A 173 32.52 13.32 3.93
C GLY A 173 33.15 11.97 4.29
N ALA A 174 32.56 10.85 3.84
CA ALA A 174 33.22 9.54 3.91
C ALA A 174 34.32 9.38 2.85
N CYS A 175 34.19 10.15 1.78
CA CYS A 175 35.17 10.46 0.72
C CYS A 175 35.27 11.99 0.63
#